data_AF-A0A257MX64-F1
#
_entry.id   AF-A0A257MX64-F1
#
_cell.length_a   1.000
_cell.length_b   1.000
_cell.length_c   1.000
_cell.angle_alpha   90.00
_cell.angle_beta   90.00
_cell.angle_gamma   90.00
#
_symmetry.space_group_name_H-M   'P 1'
#
loop_
_entity.id
_entity.type
_entity.pdbx_description
1 polymer ?
#
loop_
_entity_poly.entity_id
_entity_poly.type
_entity_poly.pdbx_seq_one_letter_code
_entity_poly.pdbx_strand_id
1 'polypeptide(L)' 'VFQILNTHQEIMTLAKQIVEKYGLSHTMKIMDALIAATAMVYDLELMTLNRKDFQFLPQLKLIV' A
#
# COMPACT_ATOMS: atom_id res chain seq x y z
N VAL A 1 11.49 -8.36 17.15
CA VAL A 1 10.12 -8.51 17.68
C VAL A 1 9.18 -7.84 16.68
N PHE A 2 8.05 -8.45 16.35
CA PHE A 2 7.08 -7.85 15.43
C PHE A 2 6.11 -6.93 16.17
N GLN A 3 5.75 -5.82 15.55
CA GLN A 3 4.75 -4.88 16.06
C GLN A 3 3.51 -4.93 15.17
N ILE A 4 2.34 -4.96 15.79
CA ILE A 4 1.06 -4.83 15.09
C ILE A 4 0.72 -3.35 14.98
N LEU A 5 0.47 -2.87 13.77
CA LEU A 5 0.07 -1.50 13.51
C LEU A 5 -1.46 -1.38 13.50
N ASN A 6 -1.97 -0.28 14.05
CA ASN A 6 -3.40 -0.02 14.06
C ASN A 6 -3.85 0.54 12.71
N THR A 7 -5.05 0.20 12.30
CA THR A 7 -5.67 0.83 11.14
C THR A 7 -6.39 2.12 11.56
N HIS A 8 -6.25 3.17 10.76
CA HIS A 8 -6.90 4.46 10.95
C HIS A 8 -7.77 4.81 9.72
N GLN A 9 -8.70 5.74 9.89
CA GLN A 9 -9.58 6.18 8.80
C GLN A 9 -8.79 6.74 7.59
N GLU A 10 -7.63 7.36 7.85
CA GLU A 10 -6.73 7.84 6.81
C GLU A 10 -6.21 6.71 5.92
N ILE A 11 -5.79 5.58 6.52
CA ILE A 11 -5.32 4.39 5.80
C ILE A 11 -6.44 3.85 4.90
N MET A 12 -7.67 3.77 5.40
CA MET A 12 -8.82 3.30 4.61
C MET A 12 -9.15 4.24 3.46
N THR A 13 -9.08 5.55 3.70
CA THR A 13 -9.32 6.58 2.68
C THR A 13 -8.26 6.51 1.58
N LEU A 14 -6.99 6.41 1.96
CA LEU A 14 -5.88 6.31 1.02
C LEU A 14 -5.94 4.99 0.22
N ALA A 15 -6.25 3.87 0.88
CA ALA A 15 -6.41 2.58 0.19
C ALA A 15 -7.52 2.66 -0.88
N LYS A 16 -8.65 3.29 -0.56
CA LYS A 16 -9.72 3.53 -1.53
C LYS A 16 -9.23 4.37 -2.71
N GLN A 17 -8.52 5.48 -2.46
CA GLN A 17 -7.96 6.32 -3.53
C GLN A 17 -6.97 5.57 -4.42
N ILE A 18 -6.14 4.70 -3.83
CA ILE A 18 -5.21 3.84 -4.57
C ILE A 18 -5.98 2.88 -5.49
N VAL A 19 -7.03 2.21 -4.98
CA VAL A 19 -7.86 1.32 -5.81
C VAL A 19 -8.59 2.08 -6.91
N GLU A 20 -9.18 3.23 -6.61
CA GLU A 20 -9.88 4.06 -7.61
C GLU A 20 -8.93 4.49 -8.73
N LYS A 21 -7.69 4.82 -8.40
CA LYS A 21 -6.69 5.27 -9.37
C LYS A 21 -6.02 4.14 -10.16
N TYR A 22 -5.78 2.99 -9.52
CA TYR A 22 -4.94 1.93 -10.11
C TYR A 22 -5.65 0.59 -10.31
N GLY A 23 -6.92 0.47 -9.90
CA GLY A 23 -7.69 -0.77 -10.00
C GLY A 23 -7.87 -1.26 -11.43
N LEU A 24 -8.14 -0.35 -12.38
CA LEU A 24 -8.34 -0.71 -13.79
C LEU A 24 -7.04 -0.84 -14.59
N SER A 25 -5.99 -0.11 -14.20
CA SER A 25 -4.73 -0.04 -14.97
C SER A 25 -3.73 -1.11 -14.53
N HIS A 26 -3.67 -1.41 -13.24
CA HIS A 26 -2.66 -2.30 -12.64
C HIS A 26 -3.30 -3.41 -11.80
N THR A 27 -4.61 -3.65 -11.96
CA THR A 27 -5.37 -4.68 -11.22
C THR A 27 -5.21 -4.56 -9.70
N MET A 28 -5.04 -3.33 -9.21
CA MET A 28 -4.81 -3.05 -7.79
C MET A 28 -6.03 -3.47 -6.97
N LYS A 29 -5.84 -4.42 -6.04
CA LYS A 29 -6.90 -4.94 -5.18
C LYS A 29 -6.94 -4.17 -3.86
N ILE A 30 -8.09 -4.20 -3.20
CA ILE A 30 -8.30 -3.47 -1.94
C ILE A 30 -7.32 -3.87 -0.82
N MET A 31 -6.96 -5.16 -0.73
CA MET A 31 -6.03 -5.62 0.31
C MET A 31 -4.60 -5.15 0.06
N ASP A 32 -4.13 -5.19 -1.20
CA ASP A 32 -2.81 -4.69 -1.57
C ASP A 32 -2.73 -3.17 -1.40
N ALA A 33 -3.78 -2.46 -1.80
CA ALA A 33 -3.91 -1.03 -1.56
C ALA A 33 -3.90 -0.68 -0.06
N LEU A 34 -4.50 -1.51 0.80
CA LEU A 34 -4.48 -1.33 2.24
C LEU A 34 -3.08 -1.51 2.83
N ILE A 35 -2.32 -2.50 2.36
CA ILE A 35 -0.92 -2.71 2.75
C ILE A 35 -0.07 -1.51 2.33
N ALA A 36 -0.20 -1.07 1.07
CA ALA A 36 0.51 0.10 0.54
C ALA A 36 0.17 1.38 1.32
N ALA A 37 -1.12 1.62 1.57
CA ALA A 37 -1.59 2.77 2.34
C ALA A 37 -1.06 2.76 3.78
N THR A 38 -1.03 1.59 4.43
CA THR A 38 -0.47 1.45 5.78
C THR A 38 1.01 1.81 5.80
N ALA A 39 1.79 1.27 4.86
CA ALA A 39 3.21 1.60 4.75
C ALA A 39 3.43 3.09 4.50
N MET A 40 2.64 3.71 3.61
CA MET A 40 2.74 5.14 3.30
C MET A 40 2.36 6.04 4.48
N VAL A 41 1.27 5.74 5.21
CA VAL A 41 0.81 6.57 6.34
C VAL A 41 1.79 6.52 7.51
N TYR A 42 2.39 5.35 7.78
CA TYR A 42 3.40 5.21 8.82
C TYR A 42 4.82 5.57 8.37
N ASP A 43 5.00 6.05 7.12
CA ASP A 43 6.29 6.32 6.47
C ASP A 43 7.29 5.14 6.57
N LEU A 44 6.79 3.93 6.33
CA LEU A 44 7.53 2.68 6.37
C LEU A 44 7.90 2.20 4.97
N GLU A 45 8.96 1.40 4.91
CA GLU A 45 9.35 0.68 3.71
C GLU A 45 8.61 -0.67 3.64
N LEU A 46 8.06 -1.00 2.47
CA LEU A 46 7.36 -2.26 2.24
C LEU A 46 8.31 -3.31 1.65
N MET A 47 8.56 -4.36 2.42
CA MET A 47 9.19 -5.59 1.96
C MET A 47 8.14 -6.48 1.28
N THR A 48 8.37 -6.87 0.02
CA THR A 48 7.43 -7.74 -0.71
C THR A 48 8.12 -8.57 -1.78
N LEU A 49 7.66 -9.81 -1.97
CA LEU A 49 8.06 -10.65 -3.10
C LEU A 49 7.31 -10.27 -4.39
N ASN A 50 6.18 -9.57 -4.28
CA ASN A 50 5.34 -9.16 -5.41
C ASN A 50 5.64 -7.72 -5.85
N ARG A 51 6.92 -7.37 -6.01
CA ARG A 51 7.36 -6.00 -6.32
C ARG A 51 6.63 -5.36 -7.50
N LYS A 52 6.29 -6.15 -8.53
CA LYS A 52 5.60 -5.68 -9.73
C LYS A 52 4.22 -5.07 -9.43
N ASP A 53 3.57 -5.53 -8.37
CA ASP A 53 2.23 -5.11 -7.98
C ASP A 53 2.24 -3.80 -7.17
N PHE A 54 3.42 -3.36 -6.72
CA PHE A 54 3.58 -2.17 -5.88
C PHE A 54 4.46 -1.09 -6.49
N GLN A 55 5.36 -1.45 -7.42
CA GLN A 55 6.37 -0.54 -7.99
C GLN A 55 5.81 0.66 -8.77
N PHE A 56 4.54 0.63 -9.18
CA PHE A 56 3.89 1.75 -9.87
C PHE A 56 3.34 2.82 -8.91
N LEU A 57 3.38 2.56 -7.59
CA LEU A 57 3.00 3.54 -6.57
C LEU A 57 4.19 4.44 -6.25
N PRO A 58 4.19 5.72 -6.71
CA PRO A 58 5.39 6.56 -6.67
C PRO A 58 5.82 6.97 -5.25
N GLN A 59 4.89 6.96 -4.29
CA GLN A 59 5.14 7.37 -2.91
C GLN A 59 5.48 6.20 -1.98
N LEU A 60 5.39 4.96 -2.48
CA LEU A 60 5.66 3.77 -1.69
C LEU A 60 7.15 3.40 -1.78
N LYS A 61 7.84 3.38 -0.63
CA LYS A 61 9.23 2.93 -0.55
C LYS A 61 9.24 1.40 -0.52
N LEU A 62 9.96 0.78 -1.46
CA LEU A 62 10.11 -0.68 -1.54
C LEU A 62 11.53 -1.07 -1.20
N ILE A 63 11.68 -2.09 -0.35
CA ILE A 63 12.96 -2.74 -0.08
C ILE A 63 12.97 -4.16 -0.63
N VAL A 64 14.18 -4.61 -0.98
CA VAL A 64 14.47 -5.91 -1.62
C VAL A 64 14.75 -6.97 -0.56
#